data_AF-A0A7S2S0Q5-F1
#
_entry.id   AF-A0A7S2S0Q5-F1
#
_cell.length_a   1.000
_cell.length_b   1.000
_cell.length_c   1.000
_cell.angle_alpha   90.00
_cell.angle_beta   90.00
_cell.angle_gamma   90.00
#
_symmetry.space_group_name_H-M   'P 1'
#
loop_
_entity.id
_entity.type
_entity.pdbx_description
1 polymer ?
#
loop_
_entity_poly.entity_id
_entity_poly.type
_entity_poly.pdbx_seq_one_letter_code
_entity_poly.pdbx_strand_id
1 'polypeptide(L)'
;LTTENYGSMFNIVVKGNRPLYVQGLEFHTNLSTDVEYYVYTLSGGFQFGVYDLSKWTLVASGKVMGKGPSTATPIPSFNLMIPAGTLQGLYVTLANSKMLNVGTDVTMGETYVDDEYTSVQVGVGVSGFPLTSDTPFVSPRAWYGT
;
A
#
# COMPACT_ATOMS: atom_id res chain seq x y z
N LEU A 1 -9.00 14.59 3.82
CA LEU A 1 -10.08 14.17 2.88
C LEU A 1 -9.81 12.75 2.42
N THR A 2 -10.81 11.86 2.45
CA THR A 2 -10.70 10.50 1.90
C THR A 2 -11.11 10.48 0.43
N THR A 3 -10.35 9.78 -0.43
CA THR A 3 -10.72 9.62 -1.85
C THR A 3 -10.70 8.15 -2.27
N GLU A 4 -11.59 7.80 -3.20
CA GLU A 4 -11.64 6.51 -3.88
C GLU A 4 -10.56 6.43 -4.97
N ASN A 5 -9.77 5.35 -4.97
CA ASN A 5 -8.75 5.06 -5.97
C ASN A 5 -8.66 3.53 -6.18
N TYR A 6 -7.85 3.06 -7.13
CA TYR A 6 -7.59 1.64 -7.29
C TYR A 6 -6.62 1.10 -6.23
N GLY A 7 -5.61 1.88 -5.88
CA GLY A 7 -4.58 1.41 -4.95
C GLY A 7 -3.85 2.50 -4.18
N SER A 8 -2.85 2.07 -3.43
CA SER A 8 -1.96 2.88 -2.61
C SER A 8 -0.54 2.37 -2.77
N MET A 9 0.40 3.26 -3.07
CA MET A 9 1.83 2.98 -3.01
C MET A 9 2.44 3.79 -1.88
N PHE A 10 3.26 3.15 -1.03
CA PHE A 10 3.92 3.80 0.09
C PHE A 10 5.20 3.04 0.46
N ASN A 11 6.02 3.62 1.33
CA ASN A 11 7.23 2.96 1.82
C ASN A 11 7.12 2.58 3.29
N ILE A 12 7.73 1.45 3.64
CA ILE A 12 8.08 1.08 5.01
C ILE A 12 9.59 1.20 5.17
N VAL A 13 10.05 1.89 6.22
CA VAL A 13 11.43 1.89 6.68
C VAL A 13 11.54 0.93 7.85
N VAL A 14 12.43 -0.06 7.77
CA VAL A 14 12.73 -0.94 8.91
C VAL A 14 13.97 -0.43 9.63
N LYS A 15 13.84 -0.14 10.92
CA LYS A 15 14.88 0.44 11.77
C LYS A 15 15.59 -0.64 12.58
N GLY A 16 16.76 -0.28 13.11
CA GLY A 16 17.56 -1.18 13.95
C GLY A 16 18.23 -2.31 13.15
N ASN A 17 18.34 -3.49 13.77
CA ASN A 17 19.11 -4.63 13.27
C ASN A 17 18.30 -5.94 13.15
N ARG A 18 16.96 -5.85 13.28
CA ARG A 18 16.06 -7.01 13.13
C ARG A 18 15.16 -6.84 11.92
N PRO A 19 14.93 -7.91 11.13
CA PRO A 19 13.99 -7.84 10.03
C PRO A 19 12.55 -7.64 10.53
N LEU A 20 11.73 -6.98 9.72
CA LEU A 20 10.28 -6.92 9.91
C LEU A 20 9.62 -8.08 9.17
N TYR A 21 8.71 -8.78 9.83
CA TYR A 21 7.85 -9.78 9.22
C TYR A 21 6.42 -9.24 9.14
N VAL A 22 5.99 -8.86 7.94
CA VAL A 22 4.61 -8.43 7.68
C VAL A 22 3.76 -9.69 7.55
N GLN A 23 2.83 -9.89 8.48
CA GLN A 23 1.95 -11.08 8.52
C GLN A 23 0.61 -10.84 7.83
N GLY A 24 0.25 -9.58 7.60
CA GLY A 24 -1.00 -9.17 6.99
C GLY A 24 -1.05 -7.65 6.84
N LEU A 25 -2.04 -7.18 6.09
CA LEU A 25 -2.39 -5.77 5.93
C LEU A 25 -3.92 -5.68 5.88
N GLU A 26 -4.46 -4.54 6.27
CA GLU A 26 -5.88 -4.23 6.10
C GLU A 26 -6.04 -2.97 5.26
N PHE A 27 -7.09 -2.91 4.42
CA PHE A 27 -7.41 -1.72 3.63
C PHE A 27 -8.86 -1.30 3.84
N HIS A 28 -9.16 -0.02 3.71
CA HIS A 28 -10.54 0.46 3.68
C HIS A 28 -11.09 0.51 2.25
N THR A 29 -12.35 0.14 2.09
CA THR A 29 -13.07 0.19 0.80
C THR A 29 -14.51 0.60 1.00
N ASN A 30 -15.12 1.28 0.02
CA ASN A 30 -16.55 1.57 0.05
C ASN A 30 -17.44 0.36 -0.28
N LEU A 31 -16.85 -0.81 -0.58
CA LEU A 31 -17.59 -2.00 -0.96
C LEU A 31 -17.92 -2.90 0.24
N SER A 32 -19.10 -3.51 0.17
CA SER A 32 -19.55 -4.61 1.03
C SER A 32 -19.77 -5.90 0.24
N THR A 33 -19.01 -6.06 -0.84
CA THR A 33 -19.07 -7.15 -1.83
C THR A 33 -17.69 -7.77 -2.00
N ASP A 34 -17.57 -8.85 -2.77
CA ASP A 34 -16.26 -9.43 -3.08
C ASP A 34 -15.38 -8.40 -3.79
N VAL A 35 -14.15 -8.29 -3.33
CA VAL A 35 -13.12 -7.39 -3.85
C VAL A 35 -11.89 -8.22 -4.16
N GLU A 36 -11.41 -8.09 -5.39
CA GLU A 36 -10.16 -8.68 -5.83
C GLU A 36 -9.00 -7.75 -5.50
N TYR A 37 -7.98 -8.27 -4.80
CA TYR A 37 -6.85 -7.49 -4.29
C TYR A 37 -5.51 -8.07 -4.77
N TYR A 38 -4.51 -7.21 -4.78
CA TYR A 38 -3.13 -7.52 -5.09
C TYR A 38 -2.21 -6.71 -4.16
N VAL A 39 -1.18 -7.37 -3.64
CA VAL A 39 -0.11 -6.76 -2.84
C VAL A 39 1.20 -7.04 -3.56
N TYR A 40 1.90 -5.98 -3.91
CA TYR A 40 3.22 -6.04 -4.48
C TYR A 40 4.24 -5.36 -3.58
N THR A 41 5.51 -5.74 -3.76
CA THR A 41 6.63 -5.17 -3.04
C THR A 41 7.79 -4.82 -3.96
N LEU A 42 8.55 -3.78 -3.59
CA LEU A 42 9.71 -3.29 -4.35
C LEU A 42 10.84 -2.87 -3.40
N SER A 43 11.98 -3.56 -3.48
CA SER A 43 13.15 -3.21 -2.66
C SER A 43 13.69 -1.84 -3.06
N GLY A 44 14.05 -1.02 -2.06
CA GLY A 44 14.56 0.34 -2.27
C GLY A 44 13.48 1.42 -2.33
N GLY A 45 12.19 1.07 -2.35
CA GLY A 45 11.09 2.02 -2.28
C GLY A 45 10.26 2.14 -3.57
N PHE A 46 9.00 2.56 -3.44
CA PHE A 46 8.02 2.57 -4.54
C PHE A 46 8.41 3.49 -5.70
N GLN A 47 9.22 4.52 -5.45
CA GLN A 47 9.62 5.52 -6.45
C GLN A 47 10.33 4.89 -7.65
N PHE A 48 11.02 3.76 -7.46
CA PHE A 48 11.75 3.07 -8.51
C PHE A 48 10.87 2.28 -9.48
N GLY A 49 9.59 2.05 -9.13
CA GLY A 49 8.64 1.25 -9.90
C GLY A 49 7.28 1.91 -10.12
N VAL A 50 7.12 3.19 -9.78
CA VAL A 50 5.82 3.87 -9.78
C VAL A 50 5.07 3.78 -11.12
N TYR A 51 5.77 3.69 -12.26
CA TYR A 51 5.17 3.56 -13.60
C TYR A 51 5.37 2.19 -14.27
N ASP A 52 5.94 1.21 -13.56
CA ASP A 52 6.40 -0.04 -14.16
C ASP A 52 6.18 -1.22 -13.22
N LEU A 53 5.07 -1.94 -13.42
CA LEU A 53 4.71 -3.11 -12.62
C LEU A 53 5.74 -4.25 -12.72
N SER A 54 6.51 -4.32 -13.82
CA SER A 54 7.48 -5.42 -14.02
C SER A 54 8.64 -5.40 -13.03
N LYS A 55 8.88 -4.24 -12.38
CA LYS A 55 9.87 -4.10 -11.32
C LYS A 55 9.38 -4.63 -9.98
N TRP A 56 8.07 -4.77 -9.81
CA TRP A 56 7.45 -5.17 -8.56
C TRP A 56 7.35 -6.69 -8.45
N THR A 57 7.48 -7.20 -7.23
CA THR A 57 7.24 -8.61 -6.92
C THR A 57 5.85 -8.75 -6.28
N LEU A 58 4.98 -9.59 -6.87
CA LEU A 58 3.69 -9.93 -6.26
C LEU A 58 3.92 -10.79 -5.01
N VAL A 59 3.38 -10.38 -3.87
CA VAL A 59 3.52 -11.11 -2.59
C VAL A 59 2.20 -11.73 -2.13
N ALA A 60 1.06 -11.17 -2.52
CA ALA A 60 -0.25 -11.74 -2.24
C ALA A 60 -1.29 -11.28 -3.28
N SER A 61 -2.25 -12.14 -3.60
CA SER A 61 -3.46 -11.76 -4.35
C SER A 61 -4.61 -12.68 -3.98
N GLY A 62 -5.84 -12.24 -4.24
CA GLY A 62 -7.01 -13.04 -3.96
C GLY A 62 -8.30 -12.23 -3.98
N LYS A 63 -9.37 -12.82 -3.44
CA LYS A 63 -10.66 -12.17 -3.23
C LYS A 63 -11.02 -12.16 -1.75
N VAL A 64 -11.53 -11.04 -1.27
CA VAL A 64 -12.00 -10.86 0.10
C VAL A 64 -13.35 -10.16 0.10
N MET A 65 -14.15 -10.42 1.13
CA MET A 65 -15.38 -9.67 1.38
C MET A 65 -15.03 -8.28 1.90
N GLY A 66 -15.28 -7.24 1.10
CA GLY A 66 -15.18 -5.86 1.56
C GLY A 66 -16.07 -5.61 2.77
N LYS A 67 -15.59 -4.83 3.75
CA LYS A 67 -16.34 -4.54 4.99
C LYS A 67 -16.94 -3.13 5.05
N GLY A 68 -16.98 -2.42 3.92
CA GLY A 68 -17.50 -1.06 3.82
C GLY A 68 -16.56 0.01 4.41
N PRO A 69 -16.94 1.30 4.32
CA PRO A 69 -16.03 2.43 4.57
C PRO A 69 -15.50 2.52 5.99
N SER A 70 -16.27 2.03 6.97
CA SER A 70 -16.00 2.22 8.39
C SER A 70 -15.29 1.04 9.04
N THR A 71 -15.03 -0.05 8.30
CA THR A 71 -14.37 -1.25 8.82
C THR A 71 -13.27 -1.66 7.87
N ALA A 72 -12.05 -1.79 8.38
CA ALA A 72 -10.91 -2.27 7.60
C ALA A 72 -11.16 -3.70 7.10
N THR A 73 -10.85 -3.94 5.83
CA THR A 73 -10.97 -5.23 5.15
C THR A 73 -9.61 -5.94 5.24
N PRO A 74 -9.50 -7.05 5.98
CA PRO A 74 -8.24 -7.74 6.16
C PRO A 74 -7.86 -8.52 4.90
N ILE A 75 -6.60 -8.42 4.50
CA ILE A 75 -5.98 -9.31 3.53
C ILE A 75 -5.55 -10.59 4.26
N PRO A 76 -5.91 -11.80 3.75
CA PRO A 76 -5.41 -13.07 4.28
C PRO A 76 -3.90 -13.05 4.48
N SER A 77 -3.42 -13.73 5.51
CA SER A 77 -2.01 -13.69 5.90
C SER A 77 -1.09 -14.06 4.74
N PHE A 78 -0.02 -13.30 4.58
CA PHE A 78 1.03 -13.54 3.60
C PHE A 78 2.40 -13.35 4.24
N ASN A 79 3.43 -13.90 3.60
CA ASN A 79 4.78 -13.84 4.11
C ASN A 79 5.57 -12.77 3.36
N LEU A 80 5.84 -11.65 4.02
CA LEU A 80 6.79 -10.66 3.54
C LEU A 80 7.80 -10.36 4.65
N MET A 81 9.07 -10.66 4.37
CA MET A 81 10.19 -10.28 5.22
C MET A 81 10.89 -9.07 4.62
N ILE A 82 11.05 -8.02 5.42
CA ILE A 82 11.76 -6.80 5.04
C ILE A 82 13.04 -6.73 5.87
N PRO A 83 14.23 -6.71 5.23
CA PRO A 83 15.49 -6.68 5.96
C PRO A 83 15.65 -5.41 6.82
N ALA A 84 16.36 -5.54 7.93
CA ALA A 84 16.67 -4.41 8.81
C ALA A 84 17.47 -3.32 8.09
N GLY A 85 17.20 -2.06 8.41
CA GLY A 85 17.92 -0.91 7.84
C GLY A 85 17.59 -0.65 6.37
N THR A 86 16.51 -1.23 5.85
CA THR A 86 16.11 -1.07 4.45
C THR A 86 14.82 -0.28 4.29
N LEU A 87 14.65 0.26 3.08
CA LEU A 87 13.44 0.89 2.60
C LEU A 87 12.73 -0.08 1.66
N GLN A 88 11.46 -0.35 1.91
CA GLN A 88 10.65 -1.25 1.10
C GLN A 88 9.41 -0.53 0.58
N GLY A 89 9.20 -0.54 -0.72
CA GLY A 89 7.97 -0.11 -1.34
C GLY A 89 6.89 -1.18 -1.24
N LEU A 90 5.67 -0.77 -0.91
CA LEU A 90 4.47 -1.58 -1.00
C LEU A 90 3.51 -0.93 -1.99
N TYR A 91 2.83 -1.77 -2.76
CA TYR A 91 1.72 -1.39 -3.62
C TYR A 91 0.55 -2.32 -3.35
N VAL A 92 -0.48 -1.78 -2.69
CA VAL A 92 -1.74 -2.49 -2.44
C VAL A 92 -2.76 -1.95 -3.42
N THR A 93 -3.42 -2.81 -4.18
CA THR A 93 -4.38 -2.38 -5.20
C THR A 93 -5.54 -3.34 -5.32
N LEU A 94 -6.67 -2.80 -5.77
CA LEU A 94 -7.88 -3.55 -6.08
C LEU A 94 -8.10 -3.55 -7.59
N ALA A 95 -8.84 -4.55 -8.08
CA ALA A 95 -9.29 -4.56 -9.47
C ALA A 95 -10.38 -3.50 -9.79
N ASN A 96 -10.82 -2.73 -8.78
CA ASN A 96 -11.81 -1.66 -8.92
C ASN A 96 -11.33 -0.39 -8.20
N SER A 97 -11.95 0.75 -8.51
CA SER A 97 -11.55 2.06 -7.97
C SER A 97 -12.08 2.37 -6.57
N LYS A 98 -12.40 1.35 -5.75
CA LYS A 98 -13.10 1.54 -4.47
C LYS A 98 -12.21 1.43 -3.24
N MET A 99 -10.88 1.48 -3.38
CA MET A 99 -9.97 1.60 -2.24
C MET A 99 -10.00 3.03 -1.72
N LEU A 100 -10.09 3.20 -0.39
CA LEU A 100 -10.02 4.49 0.25
C LEU A 100 -8.57 4.84 0.62
N ASN A 101 -8.13 6.03 0.23
CA ASN A 101 -6.86 6.62 0.69
C ASN A 101 -7.13 7.93 1.43
N VAL A 102 -6.22 8.33 2.33
CA VAL A 102 -6.30 9.62 3.05
C VAL A 102 -5.31 10.64 2.45
N GLY A 103 -5.81 11.81 2.08
CA GLY A 103 -4.96 12.98 1.82
C GLY A 103 -4.38 13.55 3.12
N THR A 104 -3.13 13.98 3.08
CA THR A 104 -2.36 14.49 4.22
C THR A 104 -1.59 15.75 3.83
N ASP A 105 -1.19 16.55 4.81
CA ASP A 105 -0.32 17.72 4.60
C ASP A 105 1.18 17.35 4.73
N VAL A 106 1.48 16.10 5.07
CA VAL A 106 2.85 15.55 5.12
C VAL A 106 3.34 15.28 3.69
N THR A 107 4.59 15.64 3.40
CA THR A 107 5.14 15.52 2.05
C THR A 107 5.36 14.06 1.67
N MET A 108 5.18 13.74 0.38
CA MET A 108 5.54 12.43 -0.16
C MET A 108 7.00 12.06 0.17
N GLY A 109 7.21 10.86 0.71
CA GLY A 109 8.52 10.38 1.16
C GLY A 109 8.87 10.74 2.60
N GLU A 110 8.13 11.63 3.25
CA GLU A 110 8.30 11.91 4.68
C GLU A 110 7.53 10.91 5.55
N THR A 111 8.02 10.71 6.77
CA THR A 111 7.40 9.81 7.74
C THR A 111 6.01 10.30 8.15
N TYR A 112 5.00 9.45 7.97
CA TYR A 112 3.63 9.68 8.40
C TYR A 112 3.35 9.11 9.79
N VAL A 113 3.85 7.91 10.06
CA VAL A 113 3.76 7.23 11.36
C VAL A 113 5.08 6.50 11.65
N ASP A 114 5.46 6.45 12.91
CA ASP A 114 6.76 5.98 13.39
C ASP A 114 6.62 5.27 14.74
N ASP A 115 7.35 4.18 14.95
CA ASP A 115 7.54 3.55 16.26
C ASP A 115 9.03 3.24 16.53
N GLU A 116 9.41 2.36 17.45
CA GLU A 116 10.83 2.05 17.68
C GLU A 116 11.48 1.28 16.51
N TYR A 117 10.70 0.47 15.79
CA TYR A 117 11.21 -0.54 14.85
C TYR A 117 10.95 -0.22 13.39
N THR A 118 9.97 0.63 13.10
CA THR A 118 9.48 0.89 11.75
C THR A 118 9.00 2.32 11.60
N SER A 119 8.95 2.77 10.35
CA SER A 119 8.22 3.96 9.97
C SER A 119 7.50 3.74 8.64
N VAL A 120 6.36 4.40 8.46
CA VAL A 120 5.63 4.40 7.19
C VAL A 120 5.71 5.79 6.61
N GLN A 121 6.19 5.90 5.37
CA GLN A 121 6.29 7.18 4.67
C GLN A 121 5.05 7.42 3.82
N VAL A 122 4.69 8.69 3.65
CA VAL A 122 3.65 9.12 2.72
C VAL A 122 4.01 8.72 1.29
N GLY A 123 3.03 8.23 0.55
CA GLY A 123 3.18 7.89 -0.85
C GLY A 123 2.07 8.48 -1.70
N VAL A 124 1.47 7.65 -2.56
CA VAL A 124 0.52 8.06 -3.60
C VAL A 124 -0.69 7.13 -3.69
N GLY A 125 -1.83 7.70 -4.06
CA GLY A 125 -3.00 6.94 -4.51
C GLY A 125 -2.87 6.62 -6.00
N VAL A 126 -3.24 5.42 -6.40
CA VAL A 126 -3.13 4.93 -7.77
C VAL A 126 -4.50 4.94 -8.43
N SER A 127 -4.64 5.66 -9.55
CA SER A 127 -5.94 5.92 -10.19
C SER A 127 -6.27 4.98 -11.34
N GLY A 128 -5.52 3.89 -11.53
CA GLY A 128 -5.78 2.89 -12.57
C GLY A 128 -5.35 1.48 -12.18
N PHE A 129 -5.95 0.48 -12.85
CA PHE A 129 -5.58 -0.93 -12.77
C PHE A 129 -5.80 -1.60 -14.14
N PRO A 130 -4.87 -2.44 -14.65
CA PRO A 130 -3.54 -2.70 -14.08
C PRO A 130 -2.64 -1.46 -14.11
N LEU A 131 -1.52 -1.51 -13.37
CA LEU A 131 -0.53 -0.44 -13.38
C LEU A 131 0.19 -0.39 -14.74
N THR A 132 0.15 0.76 -15.39
CA THR A 132 0.79 1.07 -16.68
C THR A 132 1.61 2.36 -16.60
N SER A 133 2.39 2.65 -17.64
CA SER A 133 3.15 3.90 -17.76
C SER A 133 2.27 5.15 -17.74
N ASP A 134 1.01 5.03 -18.13
CA ASP A 134 0.06 6.14 -18.24
C ASP A 134 -0.88 6.23 -17.03
N THR A 135 -0.69 5.39 -16.03
CA THR A 135 -1.54 5.38 -14.83
C THR A 135 -1.41 6.71 -14.08
N PRO A 136 -2.51 7.45 -13.83
CA PRO A 136 -2.44 8.67 -13.04
C PRO A 136 -2.27 8.37 -11.55
N PHE A 137 -1.66 9.31 -10.84
CA PHE A 137 -1.47 9.24 -9.39
C PHE A 137 -2.07 10.47 -8.71
N VAL A 138 -2.51 10.27 -7.47
CA VAL A 138 -2.91 11.36 -6.59
C VAL A 138 -1.95 11.42 -5.41
N SER A 139 -1.39 12.59 -5.14
CA SER A 139 -0.35 12.79 -4.13
C SER A 139 -0.58 14.11 -3.38
N PRO A 140 -0.17 14.21 -2.10
CA PRO A 140 0.28 13.13 -1.22
C PRO A 140 -0.88 12.25 -0.74
N ARG A 141 -0.63 10.95 -0.55
CA ARG A 141 -1.59 10.03 0.09
C ARG A 141 -0.89 9.18 1.14
N ALA A 142 -1.46 9.16 2.35
CA ALA A 142 -1.04 8.27 3.41
C ALA A 142 -1.79 6.93 3.29
N TRP A 143 -1.12 5.84 3.70
CA TRP A 143 -1.73 4.53 3.82
C TRP A 143 -2.92 4.59 4.78
N TYR A 144 -4.06 4.05 4.37
CA TYR A 144 -5.28 4.02 5.18
C TYR A 144 -5.68 2.60 5.54
N GLY A 145 -4.85 2.00 6.38
CA GLY A 145 -4.94 0.61 6.77
C GLY A 145 -4.15 0.35 8.04
N THR A 146 -4.03 -0.92 8.40
CA THR A 146 -3.22 -1.42 9.52
C THR A 146 -2.32 -2.54 9.03
#